data_AF-A0A258TGD5-F1
#
_entry.id   AF-A0A258TGD5-F1
#
_cell.length_a   1.000
_cell.length_b   1.000
_cell.length_c   1.000
_cell.angle_alpha   90.00
_cell.angle_beta   90.00
_cell.angle_gamma   90.00
#
_symmetry.space_group_name_H-M   'P 1'
#
loop_
_entity.id
_entity.type
_entity.pdbx_description
1 polymer ?
#
loop_
_entity_poly.entity_id
_entity_poly.type
_entity_poly.pdbx_seq_one_letter_code
_entity_poly.pdbx_strand_id
1 'polypeptide(L)' 'MSAAIEAHARAIAARAETAATTRAAARLAAALPDLSVSAVPGAITIEGKRLVGRRSSDPRLRWIAGLLR' A
#
# COMPACT_ATOMS: atom_id res chain seq x y z
N MET A 1 7.11 24.79 -21.65
CA MET A 1 6.54 23.43 -21.72
C MET A 1 5.02 23.59 -21.73
N SER A 2 4.29 22.95 -22.65
CA SER A 2 2.83 23.19 -22.80
C SER A 2 2.04 22.60 -21.62
N ALA A 3 1.07 23.33 -21.09
CA ALA A 3 0.21 22.89 -19.98
C ALA A 3 -0.48 21.54 -20.23
N ALA A 4 -0.74 21.19 -21.50
CA ALA A 4 -1.30 19.90 -21.89
C ALA A 4 -0.34 18.73 -21.61
N ILE A 5 0.96 18.92 -21.81
CA ILE A 5 1.98 17.89 -21.55
C ILE A 5 2.10 17.64 -20.04
N GLU A 6 2.07 18.69 -19.23
CA GLU A 6 2.09 18.56 -17.76
C GLU A 6 0.85 17.87 -17.20
N ALA A 7 -0.34 18.21 -17.73
CA ALA A 7 -1.57 17.52 -17.35
C ALA A 7 -1.53 16.03 -17.70
N HIS A 8 -1.01 15.70 -18.89
CA HIS A 8 -0.85 14.32 -19.33
C HIS A 8 0.16 13.55 -18.46
N ALA A 9 1.31 14.15 -18.17
CA ALA A 9 2.33 13.56 -17.30
C ALA A 9 1.78 13.28 -15.89
N ARG A 10 1.03 14.21 -15.31
CA ARG A 10 0.36 14.01 -14.01
C ARG A 10 -0.66 12.87 -14.04
N ALA A 11 -1.43 12.75 -15.12
CA ALA A 11 -2.39 11.66 -15.27
C ALA A 11 -1.69 10.29 -15.37
N ILE A 12 -0.55 10.20 -16.06
CA ILE A 12 0.25 8.98 -16.14
C ILE A 12 0.81 8.63 -14.76
N ALA A 13 1.39 9.61 -14.04
CA ALA A 13 1.94 9.41 -12.72
C ALA A 13 0.89 8.88 -11.73
N ALA A 14 -0.30 9.47 -11.71
CA ALA A 14 -1.40 9.02 -10.85
C ALA A 14 -1.86 7.58 -11.18
N ARG A 15 -1.89 7.21 -12.47
CA ARG A 15 -2.20 5.84 -12.90
C ARG A 15 -1.12 4.85 -12.48
N ALA A 16 0.14 5.23 -12.63
CA ALA A 16 1.28 4.41 -12.22
C ALA A 16 1.28 4.19 -10.70
N GLU A 17 1.01 5.24 -9.91
CA GLU A 17 0.85 5.16 -8.46
C GLU A 17 -0.27 4.19 -8.09
N THR A 18 -1.46 4.38 -8.68
CA THR A 18 -2.62 3.50 -8.43
C THR A 18 -2.28 2.04 -8.74
N ALA A 19 -1.64 1.77 -9.88
CA ALA A 19 -1.26 0.42 -10.28
C ALA A 19 -0.16 -0.18 -9.37
N ALA A 20 0.75 0.63 -8.86
CA ALA A 20 1.77 0.19 -7.90
C ALA A 20 1.13 -0.15 -6.55
N THR A 21 0.29 0.72 -6.01
CA THR A 21 -0.41 0.54 -4.73
C THR A 21 -1.32 -0.69 -4.76
N THR A 22 -2.09 -0.88 -5.83
CA THR A 22 -2.94 -2.08 -5.99
C THR A 22 -2.12 -3.37 -6.02
N ARG A 23 -1.00 -3.40 -6.74
CA ARG A 23 -0.12 -4.58 -6.79
C ARG A 23 0.52 -4.87 -5.42
N ALA A 24 0.95 -3.83 -4.71
CA ALA A 24 1.49 -3.97 -3.37
C ALA A 24 0.43 -4.49 -2.38
N ALA A 25 -0.79 -3.95 -2.41
CA ALA A 25 -1.90 -4.42 -1.58
C ALA A 25 -2.25 -5.89 -1.85
N ALA A 26 -2.29 -6.32 -3.12
CA ALA A 26 -2.53 -7.72 -3.46
C ALA A 26 -1.45 -8.67 -2.92
N ARG A 27 -0.17 -8.27 -3.00
CA ARG A 27 0.94 -9.04 -2.43
C ARG A 27 0.88 -9.12 -0.91
N LEU A 28 0.49 -8.02 -0.26
CA LEU A 28 0.30 -7.97 1.19
C LEU A 28 -0.87 -8.85 1.64
N ALA A 29 -2.00 -8.82 0.93
CA ALA A 29 -3.14 -9.68 1.19
C ALA A 29 -2.75 -11.17 1.12
N ALA A 30 -1.96 -11.56 0.11
CA ALA A 30 -1.45 -12.93 -0.01
C ALA A 30 -0.49 -13.32 1.13
N ALA A 31 0.33 -12.39 1.62
CA ALA A 31 1.28 -12.64 2.70
C ALA A 31 0.63 -12.64 4.11
N LEU A 32 -0.53 -12.01 4.24
CA LEU A 32 -1.26 -11.77 5.49
C LEU A 32 -2.71 -12.26 5.38
N PRO A 33 -2.97 -13.57 5.19
CA PRO A 33 -4.32 -14.09 4.95
C PRO A 33 -5.28 -13.88 6.13
N ASP A 34 -4.75 -13.68 7.34
CA ASP A 34 -5.57 -13.42 8.54
C ASP A 34 -5.99 -11.95 8.70
N LEU A 35 -5.55 -11.07 7.79
CA LEU A 35 -5.73 -9.63 7.87
C LEU A 35 -6.45 -9.14 6.61
N SER A 36 -7.28 -8.11 6.80
CA SER A 36 -7.88 -7.39 5.67
C SER A 36 -6.87 -6.37 5.17
N VAL A 37 -6.57 -6.39 3.87
CA VAL A 37 -5.66 -5.43 3.24
C VAL A 37 -6.41 -4.73 2.11
N SER A 38 -6.43 -3.41 2.14
CA SER A 38 -7.09 -2.58 1.13
C SER A 38 -6.17 -1.48 0.62
N ALA A 39 -6.26 -1.18 -0.68
CA ALA A 39 -5.59 -0.03 -1.29
C ALA A 39 -6.53 1.18 -1.25
N VAL A 40 -6.05 2.30 -0.73
CA VAL A 40 -6.72 3.60 -0.79
C VAL A 40 -5.85 4.59 -1.56
N PRO A 41 -6.38 5.71 -2.09
CA PRO A 41 -5.55 6.71 -2.75
C PRO A 41 -4.42 7.18 -1.83
N GLY A 42 -3.17 7.00 -2.27
CA GLY A 42 -1.96 7.39 -1.53
C GLY A 42 -1.57 6.50 -0.35
N ALA A 43 -2.29 5.42 -0.04
CA ALA A 43 -1.93 4.53 1.08
C ALA A 43 -2.44 3.08 0.94
N ILE A 44 -1.91 2.20 1.78
CA ILE A 44 -2.41 0.82 1.95
C ILE A 44 -2.86 0.69 3.40
N THR A 45 -4.10 0.26 3.60
CA THR A 45 -4.68 0.03 4.91
C THR A 45 -4.64 -1.46 5.23
N ILE A 46 -4.22 -1.80 6.45
CA ILE A 46 -4.19 -3.17 6.98
C ILE A 46 -5.03 -3.20 8.24
N GLU A 47 -6.06 -4.04 8.27
CA GLU A 47 -6.99 -4.18 9.38
C GLU A 47 -7.04 -5.61 9.88
N GLY A 48 -7.26 -5.78 11.19
CA GLY A 48 -7.46 -7.10 11.77
C GLY A 48 -7.52 -7.07 13.29
N LYS A 49 -8.00 -8.18 13.86
CA LYS A 49 -8.12 -8.31 15.31
C LYS A 49 -6.74 -8.24 15.96
N ARG A 50 -6.62 -7.41 17.01
CA ARG A 50 -5.40 -7.25 17.82
C ARG A 50 -4.16 -6.89 17.00
N LEU A 51 -4.31 -6.14 15.89
CA LEU A 51 -3.21 -5.77 15.00
C LEU A 51 -2.02 -5.11 15.75
N VAL A 52 -2.32 -4.20 16.69
CA VAL A 52 -1.30 -3.53 17.52
C VAL A 52 -0.53 -4.54 18.38
N GLY A 53 -1.22 -5.51 18.98
CA GLY A 53 -0.58 -6.57 19.76
C GLY A 53 0.20 -7.57 18.90
N ARG A 54 -0.28 -7.84 17.66
CA ARG A 54 0.43 -8.67 16.67
C ARG A 54 1.63 -7.96 16.05
N ARG A 55 1.65 -6.63 16.01
CA ARG A 55 2.77 -5.88 15.42
C ARG A 55 4.11 -6.23 16.04
N SER A 56 4.15 -6.47 17.36
CA SER A 56 5.38 -6.79 18.09
C SER A 56 5.78 -8.26 17.95
N SER A 57 4.81 -9.16 17.78
CA SER A 57 4.99 -10.62 17.81
C SER A 57 5.00 -11.28 16.42
N ASP A 58 4.44 -10.64 15.40
CA ASP A 58 4.44 -11.11 14.02
C ASP A 58 5.62 -10.49 13.25
N PRO A 59 6.64 -11.28 12.86
CA PRO A 59 7.81 -10.79 12.13
C PRO A 59 7.44 -10.09 10.82
N ARG A 60 6.35 -10.52 10.16
CA ARG A 60 5.89 -9.94 8.88
C ARG A 60 5.42 -8.51 9.10
N LEU A 61 4.63 -8.27 10.14
CA LEU A 61 4.14 -6.92 10.49
C LEU A 61 5.27 -6.01 10.95
N ARG A 62 6.27 -6.53 11.69
CA ARG A 62 7.46 -5.75 12.04
C ARG A 62 8.25 -5.32 10.81
N TRP A 63 8.48 -6.26 9.88
CA TRP A 63 9.22 -5.98 8.65
C TRP A 63 8.51 -4.92 7.81
N ILE A 64 7.19 -5.05 7.61
CA ILE A 64 6.38 -4.06 6.90
C ILE A 64 6.46 -2.69 7.60
N ALA A 65 6.32 -2.66 8.93
CA ALA A 65 6.43 -1.41 9.69
C ALA A 65 7.83 -0.79 9.65
N GLY A 66 8.88 -1.59 9.40
CA GLY A 66 10.25 -1.12 9.23
C GLY A 66 10.51 -0.49 7.86
N LEU A 67 9.79 -0.92 6.81
CA LEU A 67 9.88 -0.33 5.47
C LEU A 67 9.18 1.04 5.34
N LEU A 68 8.32 1.39 6.30
CA LEU A 68 7.55 2.63 6.32
C LEU A 68 8.18 3.73 7.19
N ARG A 69 9.40 3.50 7.71
CA ARG A 69 10.24 4.53 8.35
C ARG A 69 11.14 5.18 7.32
#